data_AF-A0A933S3Z3-F1
#
_entry.id   AF-A0A933S3Z3-F1
#
_cell.length_a   1.000
_cell.length_b   1.000
_cell.length_c   1.000
_cell.angle_alpha   90.00
_cell.angle_beta   90.00
_cell.angle_gamma   90.00
#
_symmetry.space_group_name_H-M   'P 1'
#
loop_
_entity.id
_entity.type
_entity.pdbx_description
1 polymer ?
#
loop_
_entity_poly.entity_id
_entity_poly.type
_entity_poly.pdbx_seq_one_letter_code
_entity_poly.pdbx_strand_id
1 'polypeptide(L)'
;MGGQHKGGATLTQLFGVGVTTMVIAALLPPLLAGEPEADGISRAHYQTRDIANAVVSFYQDLGRWPTMDAQGGERLTALVSGIGDARHLLMGIFGGDSPADVDLLDNHLARNQPSGNGHYATDGPRAWHGPYLPETGLDPWGHPYVVYMAALGAERAPGADKAVVLSPGPNGIVETPARLGIAARFGGDDVGMAFYVRDTDPRETAFLEEVVAAAT
;
A
#
# COMPACT_ATOMS: atom_id res chain seq x y z
N MET A 1 -54.21 -22.65 38.63
CA MET A 1 -53.10 -22.84 37.66
C MET A 1 -53.70 -22.99 36.28
N GLY A 2 -53.73 -21.92 35.49
CA GLY A 2 -54.31 -21.92 34.13
C GLY A 2 -53.30 -22.45 33.12
N GLY A 3 -53.70 -23.49 32.38
CA GLY A 3 -52.87 -24.15 31.37
C GLY A 3 -52.65 -23.29 30.14
N GLN A 4 -51.41 -23.20 29.68
CA GLN A 4 -51.04 -22.61 28.39
C GLN A 4 -51.42 -23.57 27.26
N HIS A 5 -52.32 -23.14 26.38
CA HIS A 5 -52.53 -23.78 25.08
C HIS A 5 -51.34 -23.46 24.17
N LYS A 6 -50.52 -24.47 23.85
CA LYS A 6 -49.55 -24.41 22.76
C LYS A 6 -50.30 -24.67 21.44
N GLY A 7 -50.60 -23.61 20.70
CA GLY A 7 -51.16 -23.72 19.35
C GLY A 7 -50.12 -24.35 18.41
N GLY A 8 -50.46 -25.49 17.81
CA GLY A 8 -49.61 -26.16 16.82
C GLY A 8 -49.61 -25.40 15.50
N ALA A 9 -48.43 -25.05 15.00
CA ALA A 9 -48.28 -24.48 13.66
C ALA A 9 -48.73 -25.52 12.61
N THR A 10 -49.68 -25.14 11.76
CA THR A 10 -50.22 -25.99 10.70
C THR A 10 -49.21 -26.17 9.57
N LEU A 11 -49.12 -27.39 9.03
CA LEU A 11 -48.13 -27.77 8.00
C LEU A 11 -48.08 -26.80 6.80
N THR A 12 -49.23 -26.26 6.38
CA THR A 12 -49.31 -25.28 5.27
C THR A 12 -48.56 -23.98 5.55
N GLN A 13 -48.54 -23.52 6.80
CA GLN A 13 -47.84 -22.30 7.18
C GLN A 13 -46.31 -22.49 7.15
N LEU A 14 -45.83 -23.69 7.49
CA LEU A 14 -44.40 -24.03 7.41
C LEU A 14 -43.92 -24.13 5.95
N PHE A 15 -44.75 -24.66 5.04
CA PHE A 15 -44.42 -24.67 3.61
C PHE A 15 -44.35 -23.25 3.02
N GLY A 16 -45.29 -22.37 3.36
CA GLY A 16 -45.31 -20.99 2.85
C GLY A 16 -44.10 -20.15 3.29
N VAL A 17 -43.70 -20.29 4.56
CA VAL A 17 -42.52 -19.60 5.09
C VAL A 17 -41.23 -20.13 4.43
N GLY A 18 -41.12 -21.44 4.21
CA GLY A 18 -39.95 -22.03 3.55
C GLY A 18 -39.75 -21.51 2.12
N VAL A 19 -40.83 -21.46 1.33
CA VAL A 19 -40.78 -20.95 -0.05
C VAL A 19 -40.38 -19.47 -0.07
N THR A 20 -40.95 -18.65 0.82
CA THR A 20 -40.66 -17.21 0.86
C THR A 20 -39.21 -16.94 1.27
N THR A 21 -38.70 -17.67 2.27
CA THR A 21 -37.30 -17.53 2.71
C THR A 21 -36.32 -17.97 1.62
N MET A 22 -36.62 -19.00 0.84
CA MET A 22 -35.78 -19.42 -0.28
C MET A 22 -35.72 -18.36 -1.39
N VAL A 23 -36.86 -17.74 -1.71
CA VAL A 23 -36.90 -16.66 -2.71
C VAL A 23 -36.10 -15.45 -2.23
N ILE A 24 -36.25 -15.06 -0.95
CA ILE A 24 -35.49 -13.96 -0.38
C ILE A 24 -33.99 -14.27 -0.36
N ALA A 25 -33.61 -15.48 0.05
CA ALA A 25 -32.21 -15.92 0.09
C ALA A 25 -31.57 -15.98 -1.31
N ALA A 26 -32.34 -16.28 -2.36
CA ALA A 26 -31.86 -16.30 -3.74
C ALA A 26 -31.66 -14.89 -4.33
N LEU A 27 -32.37 -13.88 -3.81
CA LEU A 27 -32.26 -12.49 -4.27
C LEU A 27 -31.18 -11.68 -3.51
N LEU A 28 -30.68 -12.20 -2.38
CA LEU A 28 -29.66 -11.55 -1.56
C LEU A 28 -28.25 -11.47 -2.20
N PRO A 29 -27.73 -12.52 -2.90
CA PRO A 29 -26.38 -12.53 -3.45
C PRO A 29 -26.03 -11.34 -4.37
N PRO A 30 -26.86 -10.93 -5.35
CA PRO A 30 -26.52 -9.79 -6.21
C PRO A 30 -26.49 -8.44 -5.46
N LEU A 31 -27.13 -8.32 -4.29
CA LEU A 31 -27.11 -7.09 -3.48
C LEU A 31 -25.85 -6.96 -2.62
N LEU A 32 -25.20 -8.09 -2.30
CA LEU A 32 -23.92 -8.14 -1.61
C LEU A 32 -22.72 -8.03 -2.56
N ALA A 33 -22.94 -8.22 -3.85
CA ALA A 33 -21.94 -8.09 -4.91
C ALA A 33 -21.81 -6.64 -5.44
N GLY A 34 -22.05 -5.64 -4.59
CA GLY A 34 -21.77 -4.24 -4.90
C GLY A 34 -20.26 -4.03 -5.11
N GLU A 35 -19.89 -3.37 -6.21
CA GLU A 35 -18.58 -3.30 -6.86
C GLU A 35 -17.37 -3.16 -5.90
N PRO A 36 -16.73 -4.26 -5.46
CA PRO A 36 -15.56 -4.19 -4.59
C PRO A 36 -14.36 -3.50 -5.26
N GLU A 37 -14.37 -3.39 -6.60
CA GLU A 37 -13.24 -2.90 -7.38
C GLU A 37 -13.11 -1.37 -7.35
N ALA A 38 -14.21 -0.61 -7.54
CA ALA A 38 -14.15 0.86 -7.59
C ALA A 38 -13.81 1.48 -6.21
N ASP A 39 -14.39 0.93 -5.15
CA ASP A 39 -14.08 1.31 -3.76
C ASP A 39 -12.64 0.91 -3.39
N GLY A 40 -12.18 -0.25 -3.88
CA GLY A 40 -10.81 -0.73 -3.72
C GLY A 40 -9.79 0.22 -4.36
N ILE A 41 -9.97 0.57 -5.64
CA ILE A 41 -9.06 1.48 -6.36
C ILE A 41 -8.97 2.84 -5.64
N SER A 42 -10.10 3.42 -5.26
CA SER A 42 -10.13 4.70 -4.56
C SER A 42 -9.38 4.63 -3.23
N ARG A 43 -9.63 3.58 -2.44
CA ARG A 43 -8.95 3.37 -1.15
C ARG A 43 -7.44 3.15 -1.33
N ALA A 44 -7.03 2.36 -2.32
CA ALA A 44 -5.62 2.14 -2.64
C ALA A 44 -4.92 3.45 -3.06
N HIS A 45 -5.57 4.31 -3.84
CA HIS A 45 -5.04 5.63 -4.19
C HIS A 45 -4.83 6.52 -2.96
N TYR A 46 -5.77 6.57 -2.02
CA TYR A 46 -5.60 7.35 -0.79
C TYR A 46 -4.45 6.80 0.05
N GLN A 47 -4.37 5.49 0.25
CA GLN A 47 -3.32 4.87 1.06
C GLN A 47 -1.92 5.01 0.44
N THR A 48 -1.78 4.86 -0.89
CA THR A 48 -0.49 5.09 -1.57
C THR A 48 -0.03 6.54 -1.45
N ARG A 49 -0.95 7.52 -1.48
CA ARG A 49 -0.66 8.93 -1.22
C ARG A 49 -0.22 9.19 0.22
N ASP A 50 -0.90 8.62 1.20
CA ASP A 50 -0.53 8.77 2.61
C ASP A 50 0.86 8.21 2.90
N ILE A 51 1.18 7.03 2.34
CA ILE A 51 2.51 6.44 2.44
C ILE A 51 3.56 7.34 1.77
N ALA A 52 3.29 7.85 0.57
CA ALA A 52 4.19 8.78 -0.12
C ALA A 52 4.49 10.03 0.71
N ASN A 53 3.46 10.65 1.30
CA ASN A 53 3.61 11.81 2.18
C ASN A 53 4.44 11.49 3.43
N ALA A 54 4.25 10.31 4.01
CA ALA A 54 5.03 9.85 5.15
C ALA A 54 6.52 9.70 4.80
N VAL A 55 6.83 9.13 3.63
CA VAL A 55 8.22 9.00 3.14
C VAL A 55 8.86 10.37 2.89
N VAL A 56 8.11 11.33 2.33
CA VAL A 56 8.60 12.70 2.13
C VAL A 56 8.83 13.41 3.47
N SER A 57 7.92 13.26 4.42
CA SER A 57 8.06 13.84 5.78
C SER A 57 9.29 13.27 6.50
N PHE A 58 9.51 11.96 6.39
CA PHE A 58 10.72 11.29 6.87
C PHE A 58 11.99 11.96 6.31
N TYR A 59 12.02 12.22 4.99
CA TYR A 59 13.16 12.87 4.36
C TYR A 59 13.37 14.31 4.83
N GLN A 60 12.29 15.06 5.04
CA GLN A 60 12.36 16.44 5.53
C GLN A 60 12.99 16.51 6.93
N ASP A 61 12.69 15.54 7.79
CA ASP A 61 13.20 15.49 9.16
C ASP A 61 14.65 14.99 9.23
N LEU A 62 14.95 13.85 8.59
CA LEU A 62 16.27 13.22 8.71
C LEU A 62 17.28 13.68 7.65
N GLY A 63 16.82 14.35 6.58
CA GLY A 63 17.64 14.69 5.41
C GLY A 63 18.11 13.48 4.61
N ARG A 64 17.48 12.31 4.79
CA ARG A 64 17.82 11.06 4.11
C ARG A 64 16.56 10.20 3.91
N TRP A 65 16.61 9.30 2.94
CA TRP A 65 15.48 8.41 2.63
C TRP A 65 15.45 7.19 3.58
N PRO A 66 14.31 6.50 3.71
CA PRO A 66 14.20 5.31 4.57
C PRO A 66 14.85 4.08 3.91
N THR A 67 16.14 4.18 3.60
CA THR A 67 16.91 3.16 2.87
C THR A 67 17.93 2.43 3.75
N MET A 68 17.83 2.60 5.08
CA MET A 68 18.84 2.12 6.03
C MET A 68 18.76 0.61 6.28
N ASP A 69 19.88 -0.09 6.15
CA ASP A 69 20.02 -1.50 6.52
C ASP A 69 20.33 -1.70 8.03
N ALA A 70 20.47 -2.96 8.46
CA ALA A 70 20.78 -3.30 9.85
C ALA A 70 22.15 -2.78 10.33
N GLN A 71 23.05 -2.42 9.42
CA GLN A 71 24.40 -1.93 9.68
C GLN A 71 24.48 -0.39 9.59
N GLY A 72 23.36 0.30 9.32
CA GLY A 72 23.30 1.75 9.17
C GLY A 72 23.62 2.27 7.77
N GLY A 73 23.85 1.38 6.80
CA GLY A 73 24.12 1.70 5.40
C GLY A 73 22.85 2.03 4.61
N GLU A 74 22.93 2.90 3.59
CA GLU A 74 21.79 3.27 2.74
C GLU A 74 21.67 2.36 1.51
N ARG A 75 21.29 1.10 1.73
CA ARG A 75 21.29 0.06 0.69
C ARG A 75 19.90 -0.34 0.21
N LEU A 76 18.86 -0.14 1.03
CA LEU A 76 17.52 -0.64 0.71
C LEU A 76 16.97 0.02 -0.55
N THR A 77 16.46 -0.81 -1.46
CA THR A 77 15.88 -0.37 -2.73
C THR A 77 14.36 -0.41 -2.74
N ALA A 78 13.76 -1.15 -1.80
CA ALA A 78 12.31 -1.17 -1.61
C ALA A 78 11.91 -1.39 -0.14
N LEU A 79 10.71 -0.94 0.20
CA LEU A 79 10.01 -1.26 1.45
C LEU A 79 8.66 -1.90 1.15
N VAL A 80 8.17 -2.74 2.04
CA VAL A 80 6.87 -3.43 1.89
C VAL A 80 6.00 -3.31 3.14
N SER A 81 4.69 -3.14 2.99
CA SER A 81 3.75 -3.06 4.12
C SER A 81 3.29 -4.44 4.62
N GLY A 82 2.62 -4.46 5.78
CA GLY A 82 1.92 -5.64 6.28
C GLY A 82 2.81 -6.67 6.99
N ILE A 83 2.28 -7.90 7.12
CA ILE A 83 2.82 -8.95 8.00
C ILE A 83 3.83 -9.84 7.27
N GLY A 84 5.01 -10.00 7.88
CA GLY A 84 5.97 -11.04 7.49
C GLY A 84 6.72 -10.77 6.19
N ASP A 85 7.65 -11.66 5.86
CA ASP A 85 8.62 -11.50 4.77
C ASP A 85 7.95 -11.46 3.37
N ALA A 86 7.35 -10.32 3.01
CA ALA A 86 6.74 -10.05 1.71
C ALA A 86 7.76 -9.96 0.57
N ARG A 87 9.03 -10.31 0.81
CA ARG A 87 10.09 -10.49 -0.20
C ARG A 87 9.65 -11.39 -1.37
N HIS A 88 8.73 -12.33 -1.15
CA HIS A 88 8.22 -13.17 -2.24
C HIS A 88 7.40 -12.40 -3.29
N LEU A 89 6.77 -11.28 -2.93
CA LEU A 89 6.01 -10.43 -3.88
C LEU A 89 6.94 -9.61 -4.77
N LEU A 90 8.17 -9.38 -4.29
CA LEU A 90 9.19 -8.64 -5.01
C LEU A 90 9.88 -9.50 -6.09
N MET A 91 9.63 -10.81 -6.15
CA MET A 91 10.15 -11.69 -7.20
C MET A 91 9.72 -11.26 -8.60
N GLY A 92 8.49 -10.74 -8.75
CA GLY A 92 7.99 -10.17 -10.01
C GLY A 92 8.61 -8.83 -10.36
N ILE A 93 8.95 -8.02 -9.36
CA ILE A 93 9.56 -6.70 -9.51
C ILE A 93 11.03 -6.83 -9.93
N PHE A 94 11.78 -7.76 -9.35
CA PHE A 94 13.24 -7.87 -9.54
C PHE A 94 13.66 -8.99 -10.50
N GLY A 95 12.73 -9.62 -11.22
CA GLY A 95 13.05 -10.59 -12.26
C GLY A 95 13.63 -11.91 -11.74
N GLY A 96 13.21 -12.34 -10.54
CA GLY A 96 13.60 -13.62 -9.94
C GLY A 96 14.76 -13.58 -8.94
N ASP A 97 15.44 -12.44 -8.77
CA ASP A 97 16.37 -12.23 -7.67
C ASP A 97 15.61 -11.67 -6.45
N SER A 98 15.70 -12.34 -5.29
CA SER A 98 15.27 -11.71 -4.04
C SER A 98 16.09 -10.44 -3.86
N PRO A 99 15.49 -9.26 -3.64
CA PRO A 99 16.30 -8.11 -3.30
C PRO A 99 16.90 -8.43 -1.93
N ALA A 100 18.22 -8.51 -1.84
CA ALA A 100 18.91 -8.56 -0.57
C ALA A 100 18.62 -7.30 0.27
N ASP A 101 18.11 -6.25 -0.38
CA ASP A 101 17.97 -4.90 0.15
C ASP A 101 16.48 -4.47 0.27
N VAL A 102 15.67 -5.27 0.99
CA VAL A 102 14.26 -4.96 1.34
C VAL A 102 14.03 -5.07 2.84
N ASP A 103 13.23 -4.15 3.35
CA ASP A 103 12.71 -4.19 4.72
C ASP A 103 11.21 -3.83 4.79
N LEU A 104 10.62 -3.97 5.99
CA LEU A 104 9.24 -3.56 6.24
C LEU A 104 9.12 -2.04 6.30
N LEU A 105 8.08 -1.50 5.65
CA LEU A 105 7.75 -0.08 5.70
C LEU A 105 7.59 0.42 7.14
N ASP A 106 6.93 -0.37 7.98
CA ASP A 106 6.67 -0.05 9.38
C ASP A 106 7.94 0.06 10.23
N ASN A 107 8.98 -0.69 9.88
CA ASN A 107 10.27 -0.58 10.56
C ASN A 107 10.84 0.84 10.44
N HIS A 108 10.67 1.48 9.28
CA HIS A 108 11.21 2.80 9.03
C HIS A 108 10.25 3.91 9.45
N LEU A 109 8.98 3.79 9.06
CA LEU A 109 8.02 4.89 9.18
C LEU A 109 7.18 4.84 10.45
N ALA A 110 7.00 3.68 11.08
CA ALA A 110 6.14 3.54 12.26
C ALA A 110 6.93 3.29 13.55
N ARG A 111 8.01 2.48 13.49
CA ARG A 111 8.66 1.92 14.68
C ARG A 111 10.08 2.43 14.96
N ASN A 112 10.73 3.10 14.01
CA ASN A 112 12.16 3.45 14.08
C ASN A 112 13.06 2.23 14.39
N GLN A 113 12.81 1.13 13.69
CA GLN A 113 13.52 -0.14 13.80
C GLN A 113 13.99 -0.64 12.43
N PRO A 114 14.75 0.15 11.64
CA PRO A 114 15.25 -0.31 10.34
C PRO A 114 15.95 -1.68 10.47
N SER A 115 15.57 -2.59 9.58
CA SER A 115 15.94 -4.02 9.57
C SER A 115 15.65 -4.78 10.88
N GLY A 116 14.67 -4.32 11.65
CA GLY A 116 14.19 -4.92 12.90
C GLY A 116 15.05 -4.65 14.14
N ASN A 117 16.27 -4.09 14.00
CA ASN A 117 17.21 -3.90 15.12
C ASN A 117 18.02 -2.59 15.06
N GLY A 118 17.99 -1.86 13.94
CA GLY A 118 18.63 -0.54 13.82
C GLY A 118 17.78 0.57 14.42
N HIS A 119 18.30 1.80 14.45
CA HIS A 119 17.52 3.00 14.78
C HIS A 119 18.14 4.23 14.13
N TYR A 120 17.27 5.12 13.65
CA TYR A 120 17.64 6.50 13.36
C TYR A 120 17.85 7.26 14.67
N ALA A 121 18.73 8.27 14.66
CA ALA A 121 18.91 9.15 15.81
C ALA A 121 17.57 9.78 16.21
N THR A 122 17.30 9.86 17.51
CA THR A 122 16.05 10.44 18.05
C THR A 122 16.27 11.83 18.67
N ASP A 123 17.48 12.37 18.55
CA ASP A 123 17.87 13.68 19.03
C ASP A 123 18.72 14.45 17.99
N GLY A 124 18.74 15.77 18.17
CA GLY A 124 19.44 16.69 17.27
C GLY A 124 18.61 17.14 16.06
N PRO A 125 19.23 17.94 15.15
CA PRO A 125 18.53 18.61 14.06
C PRO A 125 18.11 17.69 12.90
N ARG A 126 18.54 16.42 12.91
CA ARG A 126 18.20 15.40 11.90
C ARG A 126 17.75 14.11 12.61
N ALA A 127 16.80 14.28 13.50
CA ALA A 127 16.26 13.22 14.31
C ALA A 127 14.98 12.65 13.70
N TRP A 128 14.70 11.41 14.03
CA TRP A 128 13.41 10.80 13.83
C TRP A 128 12.42 11.32 14.86
N HIS A 129 11.39 12.05 14.42
CA HIS A 129 10.43 12.70 15.31
C HIS A 129 9.12 11.95 15.50
N GLY A 130 8.92 10.84 14.80
CA GLY A 130 7.79 10.00 15.14
C GLY A 130 7.36 9.06 14.04
N PRO A 131 6.33 8.25 14.36
CA PRO A 131 5.63 7.52 13.35
C PRO A 131 5.12 8.53 12.31
N TYR A 132 5.71 8.51 11.11
CA TYR A 132 5.26 9.30 9.97
C TYR A 132 3.97 8.74 9.39
N LEU A 133 3.61 7.53 9.80
CA LEU A 133 2.39 6.81 9.45
C LEU A 133 2.04 5.85 10.59
N PRO A 134 0.75 5.56 10.86
CA PRO A 134 0.38 4.38 11.64
C PRO A 134 0.88 3.10 10.97
N GLU A 135 0.92 1.99 11.73
CA GLU A 135 1.29 0.69 11.17
C GLU A 135 0.48 0.37 9.92
N THR A 136 1.19 -0.01 8.86
CA THR A 136 0.61 -0.19 7.55
C THR A 136 0.01 -1.57 7.40
N GLY A 137 -1.28 -1.57 7.09
CA GLY A 137 -2.00 -2.77 6.72
C GLY A 137 -1.71 -3.23 5.30
N LEU A 138 -2.52 -4.17 4.86
CA LEU A 138 -2.61 -4.60 3.48
C LEU A 138 -3.49 -3.62 2.68
N ASP A 139 -3.36 -3.67 1.37
CA ASP A 139 -4.24 -2.98 0.44
C ASP A 139 -5.67 -3.57 0.47
N PRO A 140 -6.62 -2.97 -0.27
CA PRO A 140 -8.03 -3.41 -0.26
C PRO A 140 -8.26 -4.85 -0.71
N TRP A 141 -7.30 -5.45 -1.43
CA TRP A 141 -7.36 -6.82 -1.92
C TRP A 141 -6.53 -7.79 -1.07
N GLY A 142 -5.88 -7.28 -0.02
CA GLY A 142 -5.10 -8.09 0.90
C GLY A 142 -3.63 -8.27 0.49
N HIS A 143 -3.12 -7.39 -0.37
CA HIS A 143 -1.72 -7.42 -0.80
C HIS A 143 -0.90 -6.30 -0.11
N PRO A 144 0.38 -6.56 0.21
CA PRO A 144 1.32 -5.54 0.63
C PRO A 144 1.47 -4.39 -0.36
N TYR A 145 1.52 -3.17 0.16
CA TYR A 145 2.04 -2.03 -0.58
C TYR A 145 3.54 -2.18 -0.78
N VAL A 146 4.04 -1.69 -1.92
CA VAL A 146 5.46 -1.66 -2.25
C VAL A 146 5.89 -0.21 -2.43
N VAL A 147 6.90 0.23 -1.67
CA VAL A 147 7.59 1.49 -1.88
C VAL A 147 8.89 1.19 -2.62
N TYR A 148 8.95 1.53 -3.90
CA TYR A 148 10.16 1.37 -4.69
C TYR A 148 10.96 2.68 -4.71
N MET A 149 12.21 2.59 -4.27
CA MET A 149 13.08 3.74 -4.01
C MET A 149 14.37 3.68 -4.80
N ALA A 150 14.50 2.85 -5.84
CA ALA A 150 15.79 2.72 -6.52
C ALA A 150 16.24 3.96 -7.31
N ALA A 151 15.38 4.98 -7.46
CA ALA A 151 15.78 6.31 -7.92
C ALA A 151 16.46 7.17 -6.83
N LEU A 152 16.46 6.69 -5.59
CA LEU A 152 16.90 7.39 -4.37
C LEU A 152 18.11 6.69 -3.73
N GLY A 153 18.68 7.33 -2.71
CA GLY A 153 19.77 6.79 -1.89
C GLY A 153 21.15 6.85 -2.56
N ALA A 154 22.16 6.38 -1.82
CA ALA A 154 23.56 6.34 -2.29
C ALA A 154 23.79 5.29 -3.38
N GLU A 155 23.07 4.17 -3.35
CA GLU A 155 23.18 3.05 -4.30
C GLU A 155 22.05 3.06 -5.34
N ARG A 156 21.81 4.23 -5.94
CA ARG A 156 20.79 4.42 -6.98
C ARG A 156 20.96 3.45 -8.15
N ALA A 157 19.87 2.82 -8.58
CA ALA A 157 19.86 1.98 -9.77
C ALA A 157 19.95 2.81 -11.07
N PRO A 158 20.81 2.44 -12.03
CA PRO A 158 20.84 3.07 -13.34
C PRO A 158 19.47 3.02 -14.03
N GLY A 159 19.01 4.15 -14.55
CA GLY A 159 17.74 4.26 -15.29
C GLY A 159 16.47 4.34 -14.42
N ALA A 160 16.58 4.33 -13.09
CA ALA A 160 15.44 4.62 -12.22
C ALA A 160 15.30 6.14 -12.08
N ASP A 161 14.21 6.70 -12.60
CA ASP A 161 13.91 8.14 -12.55
C ASP A 161 12.82 8.50 -11.55
N LYS A 162 12.02 7.52 -11.12
CA LYS A 162 10.92 7.72 -10.18
C LYS A 162 11.11 6.89 -8.92
N ALA A 163 10.73 7.48 -7.79
CA ALA A 163 10.41 6.71 -6.59
C ALA A 163 8.89 6.68 -6.44
N VAL A 164 8.36 5.49 -6.17
CA VAL A 164 6.93 5.23 -6.24
C VAL A 164 6.44 4.42 -5.06
N VAL A 165 5.18 4.61 -4.70
CA VAL A 165 4.40 3.71 -3.85
C VAL A 165 3.35 3.04 -4.72
N LEU A 166 3.17 1.73 -4.54
CA LEU A 166 2.32 0.87 -5.37
C LEU A 166 1.48 -0.06 -4.49
N SER A 167 0.24 -0.27 -4.87
CA SER A 167 -0.55 -1.47 -4.56
C SER A 167 -0.51 -2.38 -5.80
N PRO A 168 -0.29 -3.70 -5.64
CA PRO A 168 -0.34 -4.68 -6.73
C PRO A 168 -1.72 -4.90 -7.36
N GLY A 169 -2.74 -4.14 -6.93
CA GLY A 169 -4.08 -4.24 -7.48
C GLY A 169 -4.81 -5.56 -7.15
N PRO A 170 -6.00 -5.76 -7.73
CA PRO A 170 -6.81 -6.96 -7.55
C PRO A 170 -6.12 -8.31 -7.82
N ASN A 171 -5.15 -8.34 -8.73
CA ASN A 171 -4.48 -9.60 -9.12
C ASN A 171 -3.30 -9.98 -8.20
N GLY A 172 -2.83 -9.04 -7.35
CA GLY A 172 -1.73 -9.27 -6.41
C GLY A 172 -0.34 -9.38 -7.05
N ILE A 173 -0.21 -9.03 -8.33
CA ILE A 173 1.00 -9.14 -9.14
C ILE A 173 1.44 -7.74 -9.50
N VAL A 174 2.65 -7.36 -9.11
CA VAL A 174 3.22 -6.08 -9.54
C VAL A 174 3.64 -6.18 -11.00
N GLU A 175 2.93 -5.46 -11.86
CA GLU A 175 3.16 -5.38 -13.31
C GLU A 175 3.96 -4.12 -13.69
N THR A 176 4.08 -3.18 -12.75
CA THR A 176 4.88 -1.97 -12.83
C THR A 176 6.36 -2.35 -12.86
N PRO A 177 7.10 -2.01 -13.92
CA PRO A 177 8.49 -2.40 -14.03
C PRO A 177 9.34 -1.71 -12.95
N ALA A 178 10.28 -2.45 -12.35
CA ALA A 178 11.16 -1.92 -11.32
C ALA A 178 11.84 -0.61 -11.73
N ARG A 179 12.29 -0.47 -12.97
CA ARG A 179 12.96 0.76 -13.44
C ARG A 179 11.97 1.65 -14.18
N LEU A 180 11.24 2.47 -13.43
CA LEU A 180 10.39 3.50 -14.01
C LEU A 180 11.22 4.70 -14.47
N GLY A 181 11.33 4.85 -15.79
CA GLY A 181 11.79 6.08 -16.43
C GLY A 181 10.73 7.19 -16.35
N ILE A 182 11.10 8.41 -16.75
CA ILE A 182 10.23 9.60 -16.66
C ILE A 182 8.89 9.42 -17.40
N ALA A 183 8.89 8.82 -18.58
CA ALA A 183 7.68 8.59 -19.38
C ALA A 183 6.89 7.32 -18.98
N ALA A 184 7.41 6.51 -18.05
CA ALA A 184 6.79 5.24 -17.69
C ALA A 184 5.51 5.45 -16.85
N ARG A 185 4.49 4.64 -17.14
CA ARG A 185 3.22 4.53 -16.40
C ARG A 185 3.23 3.30 -15.50
N PHE A 186 2.33 3.28 -14.53
CA PHE A 186 2.03 2.06 -13.78
C PHE A 186 1.49 0.98 -14.72
N GLY A 187 1.90 -0.26 -14.48
CA GLY A 187 1.54 -1.42 -15.31
C GLY A 187 0.22 -2.04 -14.86
N GLY A 188 -0.52 -2.64 -15.80
CA GLY A 188 -1.64 -3.52 -15.48
C GLY A 188 -2.72 -2.90 -14.60
N ASP A 189 -3.07 -3.58 -13.51
CA ASP A 189 -4.03 -3.13 -12.49
C ASP A 189 -3.36 -2.50 -11.25
N ASP A 190 -2.06 -2.23 -11.31
CA ASP A 190 -1.34 -1.56 -10.22
C ASP A 190 -1.88 -0.15 -9.97
N VAL A 191 -2.05 0.18 -8.69
CA VAL A 191 -2.48 1.50 -8.24
C VAL A 191 -1.33 2.17 -7.50
N GLY A 192 -0.91 3.36 -7.91
CA GLY A 192 0.26 3.97 -7.30
C GLY A 192 0.39 5.48 -7.41
N MET A 193 1.41 5.99 -6.75
CA MET A 193 1.81 7.39 -6.77
C MET A 193 3.33 7.50 -6.87
N ALA A 194 3.80 8.36 -7.77
CA ALA A 194 5.19 8.80 -7.76
C ALA A 194 5.34 9.98 -6.79
N PHE A 195 6.28 9.87 -5.85
CA PHE A 195 6.56 10.93 -4.87
C PHE A 195 7.92 11.60 -5.12
N TYR A 196 8.71 11.05 -6.03
CA TYR A 196 9.92 11.66 -6.53
C TYR A 196 10.02 11.38 -8.03
N VAL A 197 10.37 12.39 -8.81
CA VAL A 197 10.74 12.28 -10.22
C VAL A 197 12.04 13.05 -10.40
N ARG A 198 13.04 12.44 -11.06
CA ARG A 198 14.27 13.14 -11.40
C ARG A 198 13.94 14.26 -12.38
N ASP A 199 14.22 15.49 -11.97
CA ASP A 199 14.09 16.67 -12.81
C ASP A 199 15.04 16.59 -14.01
N THR A 200 14.51 16.33 -15.21
CA THR A 200 15.27 16.53 -16.46
C THR A 200 14.47 17.21 -17.58
N ASP A 201 13.26 17.75 -17.33
CA ASP A 201 12.57 18.56 -18.35
C ASP A 201 11.77 19.72 -17.72
N PRO A 202 12.18 20.99 -17.95
CA PRO A 202 11.47 22.21 -17.52
C PRO A 202 10.03 22.36 -18.04
N ARG A 203 9.53 21.44 -18.88
CA ARG A 203 8.16 21.47 -19.42
C ARG A 203 7.15 20.68 -18.60
N GLU A 204 7.59 19.84 -17.65
CA GLU A 204 6.71 19.03 -16.79
C GLU A 204 6.64 19.52 -15.33
N THR A 205 7.41 20.55 -14.96
CA THR A 205 7.28 21.26 -13.67
C THR A 205 5.89 21.86 -13.45
N ALA A 206 5.15 22.12 -14.54
CA ALA A 206 3.77 22.62 -14.50
C ALA A 206 2.76 21.63 -13.89
N PHE A 207 3.00 20.32 -13.96
CA PHE A 207 2.08 19.32 -13.40
C PHE A 207 2.26 19.13 -11.89
N LEU A 208 3.48 19.31 -11.38
CA LEU A 208 3.76 19.24 -9.93
C LEU A 208 3.29 20.52 -9.20
N GLU A 209 3.31 21.68 -9.85
CA GLU A 209 2.74 22.91 -9.28
C GLU A 209 1.21 22.86 -9.18
N GLU A 210 0.51 22.16 -10.08
CA GLU A 210 -0.95 22.00 -10.03
C GLU A 210 -1.41 21.10 -8.85
N VAL A 211 -0.65 20.04 -8.55
CA VAL A 211 -0.96 19.12 -7.44
C VAL A 211 -0.64 19.74 -6.07
N VAL A 212 0.40 20.59 -5.99
CA VAL A 212 0.75 21.32 -4.75
C VAL A 212 -0.18 22.51 -4.52
N ALA A 213 -0.59 23.22 -5.58
CA ALA A 213 -1.56 24.33 -5.48
C ALA A 213 -2.99 23.86 -5.14
N ALA A 214 -3.35 22.61 -5.47
CA ALA A 214 -4.63 22.02 -5.08
C ALA A 214 -4.67 21.54 -3.60
N ALA A 215 -3.54 21.61 -2.89
CA ALA A 215 -3.41 21.19 -1.49
C ALA A 215 -3.24 22.37 -0.50
N THR A 216 -3.36 23.60 -0.96
CA THR A 216 -3.43 24.86 -0.17
C THR A 216 -4.72 25.59 -0.45
#